data_AF-A0A835IU37-F1
#
_entry.id   AF-A0A835IU37-F1
#
_cell.length_a   1.000
_cell.length_b   1.000
_cell.length_c   1.000
_cell.angle_alpha   90.00
_cell.angle_beta   90.00
_cell.angle_gamma   90.00
#
_symmetry.space_group_name_H-M   'P 1'
#
loop_
_entity.id
_entity.type
_entity.pdbx_description
1 polymer ?
#
loop_
_entity_poly.entity_id
_entity_poly.type
_entity_poly.pdbx_seq_one_letter_code
_entity_poly.pdbx_strand_id
1 'polypeptide(L)'
;MLSDYDTQEPSHTPKQCGSIVVQNIDAPLTVVWSIVRQFGKPQAYKKFVKSCCMISGNGGVGSVRELKLVSGLPAHWSIERLDKLDDKLHVIEFSIIGGDHRLTDYHSTLTLHEIEDEPRNTVVMESYIVHVPDGNTEEDTCSFVDTIIRCNLQSLARIAEKMDVTYSLDEVHWKIKSVWHEAKSKVEWFNITHSLILGRRLISQRKPVLDKDACWQQGLKLGGMANHTSWCGQKM
;
A
#
# COMPACT_ATOMS: atom_id res chain seq x y z
N MET A 1 -13.61 56.85 -47.45
CA MET A 1 -14.51 56.40 -46.38
C MET A 1 -13.90 55.13 -45.83
N LEU A 2 -13.42 55.19 -44.60
CA LEU A 2 -12.51 54.21 -44.01
C LEU A 2 -13.27 52.98 -43.47
N SER A 3 -12.72 51.83 -43.88
CA SER A 3 -12.81 50.43 -43.43
C SER A 3 -13.48 50.08 -42.10
N ASP A 4 -14.36 49.09 -42.17
CA ASP A 4 -14.37 47.83 -41.40
C ASP A 4 -13.83 47.87 -39.96
N TYR A 5 -14.76 47.88 -39.00
CA TYR A 5 -14.48 47.45 -37.64
C TYR A 5 -14.65 45.94 -37.56
N ASP A 6 -13.53 45.22 -37.66
CA ASP A 6 -13.39 43.85 -37.18
C ASP A 6 -13.91 43.79 -35.74
N THR A 7 -14.99 43.04 -35.53
CA THR A 7 -15.40 42.64 -34.19
C THR A 7 -14.50 41.49 -33.79
N GLN A 8 -13.35 41.82 -33.20
CA GLN A 8 -12.45 40.84 -32.62
C GLN A 8 -13.17 40.18 -31.44
N GLU A 9 -13.60 38.92 -31.62
CA GLU A 9 -14.12 38.12 -30.51
C GLU A 9 -13.10 38.13 -29.36
N PRO A 10 -13.54 38.32 -28.11
CA PRO A 10 -12.63 38.26 -26.98
C PRO A 10 -11.98 36.88 -26.99
N SER A 11 -10.65 36.84 -27.07
CA SER A 11 -9.88 35.62 -26.90
C SER A 11 -10.22 35.05 -25.52
N HIS A 12 -11.15 34.09 -25.47
CA HIS A 12 -11.52 33.38 -24.28
C HIS A 12 -10.34 32.50 -23.87
N THR A 13 -9.35 33.09 -23.20
CA THR A 13 -8.34 32.31 -22.48
C THR A 13 -9.11 31.48 -21.46
N PRO A 14 -9.10 30.15 -21.55
CA PRO A 14 -9.91 29.33 -20.67
C PRO A 14 -9.43 29.55 -19.24
N LYS A 15 -10.35 29.92 -18.34
CA LYS A 15 -10.01 30.24 -16.96
C LYS A 15 -9.38 29.02 -16.29
N GLN A 16 -8.30 29.21 -15.53
CA GLN A 16 -7.64 28.14 -14.77
C GLN A 16 -7.80 28.41 -13.28
N CYS A 17 -7.90 27.33 -12.52
CA CYS A 17 -7.89 27.38 -11.06
C CYS A 17 -7.01 26.27 -10.50
N GLY A 18 -6.66 26.38 -9.22
CA GLY A 18 -5.79 25.44 -8.53
C GLY A 18 -5.89 25.62 -7.02
N SER A 19 -5.46 24.59 -6.31
CA SER A 19 -5.44 24.54 -4.85
C SER A 19 -4.27 23.67 -4.40
N ILE A 20 -4.06 23.62 -3.09
CA ILE A 20 -3.09 22.72 -2.46
C ILE A 20 -3.74 22.05 -1.25
N VAL A 21 -3.63 20.72 -1.20
CA VAL A 21 -4.12 19.91 -0.09
C VAL A 21 -2.94 19.33 0.67
N VAL A 22 -2.96 19.49 1.99
CA VAL A 22 -1.89 19.04 2.89
C VAL A 22 -2.43 17.94 3.82
N GLN A 23 -1.62 16.91 4.03
CA GLN A 23 -1.92 15.80 4.95
C GLN A 23 -0.66 15.43 5.73
N ASN A 24 -0.76 15.43 7.07
CA ASN A 24 0.25 14.84 7.94
C ASN A 24 0.02 13.35 8.06
N ILE A 25 1.09 12.56 8.01
CA ILE A 25 1.04 11.09 8.08
C ILE A 25 2.03 10.62 9.14
N ASP A 26 1.55 9.83 10.10
CA ASP A 26 2.37 9.24 11.16
C ASP A 26 3.12 7.99 10.65
N ALA A 27 3.91 8.16 9.59
CA ALA A 27 4.82 7.16 9.05
C ALA A 27 6.09 7.81 8.48
N PRO A 28 7.24 7.11 8.50
CA PRO A 28 8.48 7.62 7.90
C PRO A 28 8.34 7.95 6.42
N LEU A 29 9.04 8.98 5.96
CA LEU A 29 8.96 9.45 4.57
C LEU A 29 9.22 8.33 3.57
N THR A 30 10.20 7.46 3.86
CA THR A 30 10.57 6.34 2.98
C THR A 30 9.41 5.36 2.77
N VAL A 31 8.59 5.13 3.80
CA VAL A 31 7.38 4.27 3.71
C VAL A 31 6.34 4.95 2.83
N VAL A 32 6.03 6.21 3.08
CA VAL A 32 5.02 6.96 2.31
C VAL A 32 5.44 7.07 0.84
N TRP A 33 6.71 7.42 0.59
CA TRP A 33 7.25 7.56 -0.76
C TRP A 33 7.22 6.24 -1.52
N SER A 34 7.51 5.11 -0.86
CA SER A 34 7.46 3.78 -1.48
C SER A 34 6.10 3.45 -2.08
N ILE A 35 5.01 4.02 -1.55
CA ILE A 35 3.65 3.86 -2.06
C ILE A 35 3.41 4.84 -3.22
N VAL A 36 3.66 6.13 -2.97
CA VAL A 36 3.33 7.23 -3.90
C VAL A 36 4.08 7.11 -5.23
N ARG A 37 5.37 6.74 -5.19
CA ARG A 37 6.23 6.65 -6.38
C ARG A 37 5.81 5.56 -7.38
N GLN A 38 4.91 4.65 -6.99
CA GLN A 38 4.44 3.56 -7.85
C GLN A 38 3.40 4.06 -8.84
N PHE A 39 3.82 4.78 -9.89
CA PHE A 39 2.93 5.32 -10.92
C PHE A 39 2.03 4.26 -11.57
N GLY A 40 2.47 3.00 -11.68
CA GLY A 40 1.63 1.91 -12.21
C GLY A 40 0.63 1.30 -11.24
N LYS A 41 0.61 1.72 -9.96
CA LYS A 41 -0.28 1.17 -8.94
C LYS A 41 -1.00 2.25 -8.10
N PRO A 42 -1.66 3.25 -8.73
CA PRO A 42 -2.37 4.29 -7.99
C PRO A 42 -3.46 3.73 -7.07
N GLN A 43 -4.09 2.61 -7.42
CA GLN A 43 -5.11 1.93 -6.60
C GLN A 43 -4.59 1.50 -5.21
N ALA A 44 -3.27 1.51 -5.00
CA ALA A 44 -2.69 1.28 -3.68
C ALA A 44 -3.17 2.32 -2.65
N TYR A 45 -3.53 3.53 -3.07
CA TYR A 45 -4.11 4.54 -2.16
C TYR A 45 -5.22 5.38 -2.79
N LYS A 46 -5.26 5.60 -4.11
CA LYS A 46 -6.32 6.36 -4.78
C LYS A 46 -7.62 5.57 -4.81
N LYS A 47 -8.57 5.94 -3.94
CA LYS A 47 -9.81 5.17 -3.65
C LYS A 47 -10.77 5.05 -4.83
N PHE A 48 -10.72 6.03 -5.72
CA PHE A 48 -11.65 6.13 -6.86
C PHE A 48 -11.16 5.39 -8.11
N VAL A 49 -10.00 4.72 -8.03
CA VAL A 49 -9.44 3.92 -9.12
C VAL A 49 -9.83 2.46 -8.92
N LYS A 50 -10.60 1.92 -9.86
CA LYS A 50 -10.97 0.50 -9.90
C LYS A 50 -9.79 -0.35 -10.41
N SER A 51 -9.12 0.12 -11.46
CA SER A 51 -7.95 -0.56 -12.03
C SER A 51 -7.05 0.42 -12.76
N CYS A 52 -5.77 0.07 -12.88
CA CYS A 52 -4.77 0.82 -13.63
C CYS A 52 -4.07 -0.11 -14.62
N CYS A 53 -3.92 0.34 -15.86
CA CYS A 53 -3.16 -0.33 -16.90
C CYS A 53 -2.05 0.60 -17.40
N MET A 54 -0.80 0.15 -17.43
CA MET A 54 0.27 0.91 -18.07
C MET A 54 0.13 0.73 -19.59
N ILE A 55 -0.25 1.79 -20.30
CA ILE A 55 -0.46 1.73 -21.75
C ILE A 55 0.82 2.07 -22.53
N SER A 56 1.77 2.77 -21.90
CA SER A 56 3.09 3.03 -22.45
C SER A 56 4.12 3.23 -21.33
N GLY A 57 5.36 2.80 -21.56
CA GLY A 57 6.46 2.95 -20.62
C GLY A 57 6.51 1.90 -19.52
N ASN A 58 7.46 2.08 -18.59
CA ASN A 58 7.80 1.13 -17.53
C ASN A 58 7.52 1.68 -16.11
N GLY A 59 6.83 2.81 -16.01
CA GLY A 59 6.60 3.53 -14.76
C GLY A 59 7.61 4.65 -14.47
N GLY A 60 8.60 4.88 -15.33
CA GLY A 60 9.47 6.06 -15.31
C GLY A 60 8.87 7.26 -16.05
N VAL A 61 9.56 8.41 -16.01
CA VAL A 61 9.12 9.66 -16.66
C VAL A 61 8.75 9.43 -18.13
N GLY A 62 7.63 10.00 -18.57
CA GLY A 62 7.03 9.81 -19.88
C GLY A 62 6.11 8.59 -20.00
N SER A 63 6.08 7.70 -19.00
CA SER A 63 5.12 6.59 -18.97
C SER A 63 3.68 7.09 -18.91
N VAL A 64 2.77 6.32 -19.49
CA VAL A 64 1.34 6.66 -19.58
C VAL A 64 0.51 5.51 -19.03
N ARG A 65 -0.42 5.83 -18.14
CA ARG A 65 -1.38 4.90 -17.56
C ARG A 65 -2.81 5.23 -17.97
N GLU A 66 -3.61 4.21 -18.22
CA GLU A 66 -5.07 4.32 -18.29
C GLU A 66 -5.66 3.85 -16.94
N LEU A 67 -6.52 4.69 -16.37
CA LEU A 67 -7.27 4.40 -15.16
C LEU A 67 -8.71 4.07 -15.53
N LYS A 68 -9.25 3.01 -14.96
CA LYS A 68 -10.71 2.82 -14.87
C LYS A 68 -11.16 3.26 -13.49
N LEU A 69 -12.19 4.09 -13.45
CA LEU A 69 -12.73 4.64 -12.21
C LEU A 69 -13.82 3.73 -11.64
N VAL A 70 -14.10 3.90 -10.35
CA VAL A 70 -15.22 3.23 -9.69
C VAL A 70 -16.56 3.79 -10.19
N SER A 71 -17.63 2.98 -10.11
CA SER A 71 -18.98 3.41 -10.46
C SER A 71 -19.49 4.51 -9.51
N GLY A 72 -20.38 5.38 -9.99
CA GLY A 72 -20.98 6.45 -9.21
C GLY A 72 -20.22 7.79 -9.28
N LEU A 73 -19.09 7.81 -9.99
CA LEU A 73 -18.45 9.06 -10.42
C LEU A 73 -18.99 9.51 -11.78
N PRO A 74 -18.90 10.81 -12.11
CA PRO A 74 -19.31 11.34 -13.41
C PRO A 74 -18.51 10.75 -14.60
N ALA A 75 -17.32 10.22 -14.34
CA ALA A 75 -16.38 9.72 -15.33
C ALA A 75 -16.05 8.24 -15.12
N HIS A 76 -15.73 7.53 -16.20
CA HIS A 76 -15.43 6.11 -16.18
C HIS A 76 -13.93 5.84 -16.34
N TRP A 77 -13.17 6.73 -16.98
CA TRP A 77 -11.75 6.52 -17.23
C TRP A 77 -10.95 7.82 -17.39
N SER A 78 -9.64 7.70 -17.21
CA SER A 78 -8.67 8.78 -17.40
C SER A 78 -7.37 8.23 -17.95
N ILE A 79 -6.67 8.99 -18.79
CA ILE A 79 -5.33 8.69 -19.27
C ILE A 79 -4.38 9.74 -18.71
N GLU A 80 -3.37 9.26 -17.99
CA GLU A 80 -2.44 10.11 -17.26
C GLU A 80 -1.00 9.82 -17.71
N ARG A 81 -0.20 10.87 -17.85
CA ARG A 81 1.24 10.79 -18.14
C ARG A 81 2.03 11.22 -16.91
N LEU A 82 3.09 10.47 -16.61
CA LEU A 82 4.07 10.83 -15.59
C LEU A 82 5.04 11.86 -16.17
N ASP A 83 4.99 13.10 -15.69
CA ASP A 83 5.84 14.18 -16.18
C ASP A 83 7.16 14.29 -15.40
N LYS A 84 7.14 13.93 -14.12
CA LYS A 84 8.34 13.91 -13.26
C LYS A 84 8.26 12.86 -12.18
N LEU A 85 9.41 12.27 -11.87
CA LEU A 85 9.60 11.42 -10.71
C LEU A 85 11.01 11.65 -10.17
N ASP A 86 11.11 12.30 -9.01
CA ASP A 86 12.37 12.61 -8.34
C ASP A 86 12.42 11.90 -6.98
N ASP A 87 13.20 10.82 -6.91
CA ASP A 87 13.38 10.04 -5.68
C ASP A 87 14.23 10.75 -4.62
N LYS A 88 14.98 11.80 -4.98
CA LYS A 88 15.81 12.54 -4.01
C LYS A 88 15.02 13.66 -3.35
N LEU A 89 14.22 14.36 -4.14
CA LEU A 89 13.37 15.45 -3.66
C LEU A 89 11.97 14.97 -3.25
N HIS A 90 11.65 13.69 -3.48
CA HIS A 90 10.35 13.07 -3.22
C HIS A 90 9.20 13.84 -3.90
N VAL A 91 9.40 14.13 -5.18
CA VAL A 91 8.44 14.86 -6.03
C VAL A 91 7.93 13.94 -7.13
N ILE A 92 6.62 13.88 -7.31
CA ILE A 92 5.97 13.24 -8.46
C ILE A 92 5.04 14.24 -9.14
N GLU A 93 5.15 14.36 -10.47
CA GLU A 93 4.32 15.25 -11.28
C GLU A 93 3.56 14.47 -12.35
N PHE A 94 2.27 14.74 -12.37
CA PHE A 94 1.18 14.23 -13.16
C PHE A 94 0.53 15.13 -14.21
N SER A 95 0.26 14.70 -15.44
CA SER A 95 -0.75 15.37 -16.27
C SER A 95 -1.83 14.41 -16.73
N ILE A 96 -3.08 14.87 -16.74
CA ILE A 96 -4.16 14.16 -17.41
C ILE A 96 -4.15 14.57 -18.88
N ILE A 97 -3.97 13.61 -19.78
CA ILE A 97 -3.84 13.83 -21.23
C ILE A 97 -5.02 13.25 -22.03
N GLY A 98 -6.00 12.67 -21.34
CA GLY A 98 -7.23 12.14 -21.93
C GLY A 98 -8.17 11.60 -20.86
N GLY A 99 -9.44 11.39 -21.20
CA GLY A 99 -10.45 10.91 -20.25
C GLY A 99 -11.86 11.24 -20.73
N ASP A 100 -12.87 10.71 -20.04
CA ASP A 100 -14.28 11.10 -20.22
C ASP A 100 -14.78 12.08 -19.14
N HIS A 101 -13.86 12.70 -18.42
CA HIS A 101 -14.11 13.78 -17.47
C HIS A 101 -13.81 15.16 -18.07
N ARG A 102 -14.21 16.22 -17.36
CA ARG A 102 -14.02 17.63 -17.78
C ARG A 102 -12.74 18.29 -17.25
N LEU A 103 -11.83 17.51 -16.64
CA LEU A 103 -10.55 18.00 -16.06
C LEU A 103 -9.49 18.21 -17.15
N THR A 104 -9.71 19.17 -18.06
CA THR A 104 -8.78 19.48 -19.15
C THR A 104 -7.57 20.27 -18.67
N ASP A 105 -6.40 19.99 -19.25
CA ASP A 105 -5.07 20.50 -18.83
C ASP A 105 -4.84 20.44 -17.32
N TYR A 106 -5.33 19.36 -16.70
CA TYR A 106 -5.03 19.06 -15.32
C TYR A 106 -3.56 18.70 -15.18
N HIS A 107 -2.85 19.43 -14.33
CA HIS A 107 -1.49 19.13 -13.91
C HIS A 107 -1.44 19.07 -12.39
N SER A 108 -0.79 18.05 -11.84
CA SER A 108 -0.65 17.87 -10.40
C SER A 108 0.79 17.60 -9.98
N THR A 109 1.16 18.17 -8.85
CA THR A 109 2.45 17.99 -8.20
C THR A 109 2.21 17.48 -6.78
N LEU A 110 2.83 16.35 -6.44
CA LEU A 110 2.79 15.82 -5.08
C LEU A 110 4.21 15.75 -4.53
N THR A 111 4.42 16.37 -3.37
CA THR A 111 5.71 16.43 -2.66
C THR A 111 5.61 15.87 -1.24
N LEU A 112 6.63 15.17 -0.77
CA LEU A 112 6.75 14.68 0.60
C LEU A 112 7.89 15.41 1.32
N HIS A 113 7.66 15.77 2.57
CA HIS A 113 8.65 16.41 3.44
C HIS A 113 8.70 15.72 4.80
N GLU A 114 9.89 15.53 5.35
CA GLU A 114 10.07 15.14 6.75
C GLU A 114 9.78 16.35 7.65
N ILE A 115 9.21 16.09 8.83
CA ILE A 115 9.11 17.10 9.88
C ILE A 115 10.41 17.05 10.69
N GLU A 116 11.08 18.19 10.82
CA GLU A 116 12.26 18.33 11.67
C GLU A 116 11.90 17.93 13.12
N ASP A 117 12.78 17.18 13.78
CA ASP A 117 12.57 16.57 15.11
C ASP A 117 11.49 15.47 15.23
N GLU A 118 10.74 15.16 14.16
CA GLU A 118 9.75 14.08 14.12
C GLU A 118 9.99 13.16 12.90
N PRO A 119 11.07 12.35 12.88
CA PRO A 119 11.47 11.57 11.69
C PRO A 119 10.48 10.46 11.29
N ARG A 120 9.46 10.21 12.12
CA ARG A 120 8.37 9.29 11.82
C ARG A 120 7.14 9.99 11.25
N ASN A 121 7.21 11.30 11.01
CA ASN A 121 6.11 12.11 10.53
C ASN A 121 6.44 12.69 9.16
N THR A 122 5.54 12.47 8.21
CA THR A 122 5.67 12.96 6.83
C THR A 122 4.55 13.93 6.53
N VAL A 123 4.90 15.11 5.99
CA VAL A 123 3.94 16.04 5.40
C VAL A 123 3.84 15.76 3.91
N VAL A 124 2.65 15.40 3.45
CA VAL A 124 2.33 15.24 2.03
C VAL A 124 1.55 16.46 1.56
N MET A 125 2.00 17.06 0.46
CA MET A 125 1.34 18.19 -0.17
C MET A 125 1.06 17.82 -1.63
N GLU A 126 -0.21 17.86 -2.05
CA GLU A 126 -0.62 17.68 -3.44
C GLU A 126 -1.27 18.98 -3.93
N SER A 127 -0.63 19.64 -4.88
CA SER A 127 -1.15 20.81 -5.59
C SER A 127 -1.58 20.42 -7.00
N TYR A 128 -2.43 21.26 -7.58
CA TYR A 128 -2.83 21.12 -8.98
C TYR A 128 -3.20 22.46 -9.60
N ILE A 129 -3.21 22.47 -10.93
CA ILE A 129 -3.85 23.47 -11.76
C ILE A 129 -4.73 22.75 -12.79
N VAL A 130 -5.89 23.32 -13.11
CA VAL A 130 -6.86 22.75 -14.05
C VAL A 130 -7.66 23.84 -14.72
N HIS A 131 -8.16 23.59 -15.93
CA HIS A 131 -9.16 24.47 -16.52
C HIS A 131 -10.51 24.37 -15.82
N VAL A 132 -11.17 25.52 -15.69
CA VAL A 132 -12.55 25.62 -15.22
C VAL A 132 -13.47 25.24 -16.37
N PRO A 133 -14.25 24.16 -16.27
CA PRO A 133 -15.13 23.75 -17.35
C PRO A 133 -16.29 24.75 -17.58
N ASP A 134 -16.79 24.85 -18.81
CA ASP A 134 -17.89 25.77 -19.13
C ASP A 134 -19.13 25.55 -18.25
N GLY A 135 -19.65 26.62 -17.63
CA GLY A 135 -20.79 26.52 -16.73
C GLY A 135 -20.45 26.05 -15.31
N ASN A 136 -19.17 25.84 -14.97
CA ASN A 136 -18.71 25.69 -13.61
C ASN A 136 -18.03 26.97 -13.10
N THR A 137 -18.09 27.19 -11.80
CA THR A 137 -17.25 28.20 -11.14
C THR A 137 -15.88 27.61 -10.79
N GLU A 138 -14.91 28.49 -10.48
CA GLU A 138 -13.62 28.06 -9.91
C GLU A 138 -13.81 27.32 -8.59
N GLU A 139 -14.72 27.82 -7.74
CA GLU A 139 -15.00 27.23 -6.43
C GLU A 139 -15.56 25.82 -6.56
N ASP A 140 -16.52 25.59 -7.45
CA ASP A 140 -17.08 24.26 -7.70
C ASP A 140 -16.01 23.29 -8.23
N THR A 141 -15.18 23.77 -9.15
CA THR A 141 -14.11 22.97 -9.77
C THR A 141 -13.05 22.60 -8.73
N CYS A 142 -12.56 23.58 -7.97
CA CYS A 142 -11.59 23.34 -6.91
C CYS A 142 -12.15 22.44 -5.81
N SER A 143 -13.40 22.68 -5.38
CA SER A 143 -14.06 21.86 -4.35
C SER A 143 -14.17 20.38 -4.77
N PHE A 144 -14.51 20.12 -6.04
CA PHE A 144 -14.56 18.77 -6.58
C PHE A 144 -13.18 18.10 -6.57
N VAL A 145 -12.15 18.77 -7.09
CA VAL A 145 -10.79 18.21 -7.15
C VAL A 145 -10.19 18.04 -5.75
N ASP A 146 -10.34 19.02 -4.87
CA ASP A 146 -9.88 19.00 -3.48
C ASP A 146 -10.49 17.81 -2.72
N THR A 147 -11.76 17.50 -2.98
CA THR A 147 -12.44 16.35 -2.38
C THR A 147 -11.79 15.03 -2.80
N ILE A 148 -11.44 14.88 -4.07
CA ILE A 148 -10.77 13.69 -4.59
C ILE A 148 -9.38 13.55 -3.97
N ILE A 149 -8.58 14.63 -4.00
CA ILE A 149 -7.22 14.64 -3.44
C ILE A 149 -7.26 14.33 -1.95
N ARG A 150 -8.14 14.98 -1.18
CA ARG A 150 -8.30 14.74 0.26
C ARG A 150 -8.66 13.28 0.56
N CYS A 151 -9.55 12.68 -0.22
CA CYS A 151 -9.89 11.26 -0.07
C CYS A 151 -8.71 10.34 -0.31
N ASN A 152 -7.87 10.66 -1.31
CA ASN A 152 -6.66 9.91 -1.65
C ASN A 152 -5.60 10.05 -0.57
N LEU A 153 -5.28 11.27 -0.13
CA LEU A 153 -4.28 11.50 0.92
C LEU A 153 -4.69 10.89 2.27
N GLN A 154 -5.97 10.94 2.64
CA GLN A 154 -6.47 10.21 3.82
C GLN A 154 -6.37 8.70 3.69
N SER A 155 -6.49 8.17 2.48
CA SER A 155 -6.26 6.75 2.20
C SER A 155 -4.78 6.39 2.39
N LEU A 156 -3.90 7.22 1.82
CA LEU A 156 -2.46 7.08 1.90
C LEU A 156 -1.98 7.07 3.34
N ALA A 157 -2.46 8.01 4.16
CA ALA A 157 -2.16 8.09 5.59
C ALA A 157 -2.43 6.75 6.30
N ARG A 158 -3.68 6.28 6.23
CA ARG A 158 -4.11 5.02 6.86
C ARG A 158 -3.29 3.80 6.42
N ILE A 159 -2.92 3.75 5.15
CA ILE A 159 -2.18 2.63 4.58
C ILE A 159 -0.71 2.68 5.00
N ALA A 160 -0.09 3.86 4.95
CA ALA A 160 1.31 4.06 5.34
C ALA A 160 1.52 3.80 6.83
N GLU A 161 0.67 4.36 7.69
CA GLU A 161 0.70 4.16 9.16
C GLU A 161 0.57 2.68 9.50
N LYS A 162 -0.35 1.96 8.84
CA LYS A 162 -0.51 0.51 9.03
C LYS A 162 0.71 -0.28 8.57
N MET A 163 1.33 0.10 7.44
CA MET A 163 2.56 -0.54 6.96
C MET A 163 3.71 -0.33 7.96
N ASP A 164 3.88 0.88 8.48
CA ASP A 164 4.93 1.20 9.46
C ASP A 164 4.80 0.40 10.76
N VAL A 165 3.58 0.26 11.29
CA VAL A 165 3.30 -0.60 12.45
C VAL A 165 3.66 -2.07 12.16
N THR A 166 3.36 -2.55 10.95
CA THR A 166 3.65 -3.94 10.55
C THR A 166 5.15 -4.19 10.47
N TYR A 167 5.90 -3.29 9.82
CA TYR A 167 7.38 -3.38 9.76
C TYR A 167 8.00 -3.36 11.16
N SER A 168 7.49 -2.50 12.04
CA SER A 168 7.96 -2.41 13.43
C SER A 168 7.73 -3.74 14.19
N LEU A 169 6.59 -4.40 14.01
CA LEU A 169 6.28 -5.68 14.65
C LEU A 169 7.13 -6.82 14.09
N ASP A 170 7.33 -6.89 12.77
CA ASP A 170 8.16 -7.91 12.14
C ASP A 170 9.63 -7.77 12.58
N GLU A 171 10.13 -6.55 12.73
CA GLU A 171 11.48 -6.29 13.24
C GLU A 171 11.63 -6.77 14.69
N VAL A 172 10.65 -6.48 15.55
CA VAL A 172 10.64 -6.97 16.94
C VAL A 172 10.57 -8.49 17.00
N HIS A 173 9.69 -9.11 16.21
CA HIS A 173 9.57 -10.56 16.11
C HIS A 173 10.87 -11.22 15.67
N TRP A 174 11.54 -10.64 14.67
CA TRP A 174 12.84 -11.10 14.21
C TRP A 174 13.91 -10.99 15.29
N LYS A 175 13.97 -9.86 16.02
CA LYS A 175 14.89 -9.66 17.17
C LYS A 175 14.63 -10.69 18.27
N ILE A 176 13.37 -10.98 18.60
CA ILE A 176 13.04 -12.00 19.61
C ILE A 176 13.48 -13.39 19.14
N LYS A 177 13.20 -13.74 17.88
CA LYS A 177 13.62 -15.02 17.30
C LYS A 177 15.13 -15.18 17.29
N SER A 178 15.89 -14.15 16.91
CA SER A 178 17.35 -14.22 16.87
C SER A 178 17.95 -14.45 18.25
N VAL A 179 17.46 -13.75 19.28
CA VAL A 179 17.85 -13.97 20.68
C VAL A 179 17.51 -15.39 21.14
N TRP A 180 16.32 -15.89 20.78
CA TRP A 180 15.90 -17.26 21.15
C TRP A 180 16.77 -18.33 20.47
N HIS A 181 17.10 -18.17 19.19
CA HIS A 181 18.01 -19.06 18.46
C HIS A 181 19.42 -19.04 19.05
N GLU A 182 19.94 -17.87 19.43
CA GLU A 182 21.23 -17.75 20.12
C GLU A 182 21.21 -18.44 21.49
N ALA A 183 20.17 -18.22 22.30
CA ALA A 183 20.00 -18.85 23.61
C ALA A 183 19.87 -20.38 23.51
N LYS A 184 19.07 -20.89 22.57
CA LYS A 184 18.94 -22.33 22.30
C LYS A 184 20.28 -22.94 21.91
N SER A 185 21.04 -22.26 21.04
CA SER A 185 22.38 -22.71 20.65
C SER A 185 23.31 -22.79 21.86
N LYS A 186 23.28 -21.80 22.77
CA LYS A 186 24.10 -21.81 24.00
C LYS A 186 23.71 -22.96 24.95
N VAL A 187 22.43 -23.26 25.11
CA VAL A 187 21.95 -24.38 25.95
C VAL A 187 22.35 -25.73 25.35
N GLU A 188 22.19 -25.91 24.04
CA GLU A 188 22.64 -27.13 23.35
C GLU A 188 24.15 -27.32 23.47
N TRP A 189 24.94 -26.25 23.29
CA TRP A 189 26.39 -26.27 23.52
C TRP A 189 26.77 -26.60 24.95
N PHE A 190 26.06 -26.04 25.94
CA PHE A 190 26.27 -26.37 27.35
C PHE A 190 26.03 -27.87 27.60
N ASN A 191 24.95 -28.44 27.07
CA ASN A 191 24.64 -29.86 27.25
C ASN A 191 25.66 -30.79 26.54
N ILE A 192 26.16 -30.40 25.37
CA ILE A 192 27.19 -31.12 24.62
C ILE A 192 28.53 -31.07 25.37
N THR A 193 28.95 -29.88 25.81
CA THR A 193 30.21 -29.72 26.56
C THR A 193 30.16 -30.40 27.92
N HIS A 194 29.03 -30.36 28.64
CA HIS A 194 28.84 -31.12 29.87
C HIS A 194 28.94 -32.64 29.64
N SER A 195 28.38 -33.14 28.54
CA SER A 195 28.47 -34.57 28.18
C SER A 195 29.89 -35.01 27.80
N LEU A 196 30.69 -34.11 27.21
CA LEU A 196 32.09 -34.36 26.87
C LEU A 196 33.01 -34.27 28.11
N ILE A 197 32.72 -33.35 29.05
CA ILE A 197 33.49 -33.17 30.29
C ILE A 197 33.20 -34.30 31.30
N LEU A 198 31.97 -34.81 31.35
CA LEU A 198 31.58 -35.86 32.31
C LEU A 198 31.90 -37.30 31.87
N GLY A 199 32.49 -37.50 30.70
CA GLY A 199 33.08 -38.79 30.28
C GLY A 199 32.14 -39.99 30.35
N ARG A 200 31.68 -40.49 29.19
CA ARG A 200 31.03 -41.81 29.14
C ARG A 200 31.94 -42.89 29.75
N ARG A 201 31.59 -43.37 30.95
CA ARG A 201 31.82 -44.77 31.33
C ARG A 201 30.75 -45.60 30.64
N LEU A 202 31.18 -46.46 29.71
CA LEU A 202 30.38 -47.57 29.21
C LEU A 202 29.99 -48.47 30.39
N ILE A 203 28.71 -48.51 30.76
CA ILE A 203 28.14 -49.63 31.50
C ILE A 203 26.79 -49.99 30.88
N SER A 204 26.80 -51.11 30.16
CA SER A 204 25.64 -51.95 29.90
C SER A 204 25.10 -52.47 31.24
N GLN A 205 23.89 -52.07 31.63
CA GLN A 205 23.08 -52.80 32.61
C GLN A 205 21.60 -52.75 32.21
N ARG A 206 21.09 -53.95 31.94
CA ARG A 206 19.73 -54.49 31.88
C ARG A 206 18.54 -53.58 32.23
N LYS A 207 17.47 -53.71 31.42
CA LYS A 207 16.08 -53.40 31.80
C LYS A 207 15.70 -54.16 33.09
N PRO A 208 14.95 -53.54 34.02
CA PRO A 208 13.98 -54.25 34.84
C PRO A 208 12.56 -54.07 34.28
N VAL A 209 11.79 -55.12 34.52
CA VAL A 209 10.40 -55.35 34.16
C VAL A 209 9.45 -54.54 35.05
N LEU A 210 8.25 -54.29 34.51
CA LEU A 210 7.09 -53.59 35.06
C LEU A 210 6.82 -53.75 36.57
N ASP A 211 6.31 -52.68 37.17
CA ASP A 211 5.15 -52.77 38.07
C ASP A 211 4.03 -51.85 37.56
N LYS A 212 2.84 -52.42 37.43
CA LYS A 212 1.59 -51.78 37.05
C LYS A 212 0.85 -51.59 38.37
N ASP A 213 0.45 -50.36 38.67
CA ASP A 213 -0.83 -50.01 39.34
C ASP A 213 -0.71 -48.66 40.07
N ALA A 214 -1.10 -47.58 39.40
CA ALA A 214 -1.70 -46.41 40.05
C ALA A 214 -2.43 -45.53 39.01
N CYS A 215 -3.70 -45.86 38.84
CA CYS A 215 -4.80 -44.92 38.63
C CYS A 215 -4.82 -44.09 37.33
N TRP A 216 -5.23 -44.71 36.24
CA TRP A 216 -6.20 -44.10 35.33
C TRP A 216 -7.10 -45.21 34.78
N GLN A 217 -8.36 -45.24 35.23
CA GLN A 217 -9.56 -45.58 34.46
C GLN A 217 -10.77 -45.69 35.40
N GLN A 218 -11.66 -44.70 35.33
CA GLN A 218 -13.07 -44.87 34.96
C GLN A 218 -13.74 -43.47 34.97
N GLY A 219 -14.59 -43.10 34.02
CA GLY A 219 -15.39 -43.94 33.14
C GLY A 219 -15.55 -43.41 31.72
N LEU A 220 -15.42 -44.38 30.81
CA LEU A 220 -16.04 -44.50 29.50
C LEU A 220 -17.54 -44.13 29.48
N LYS A 221 -18.04 -43.72 28.31
CA LYS A 221 -18.92 -44.56 27.47
C LYS A 221 -19.12 -43.92 26.08
N LEU A 222 -18.62 -44.57 25.03
CA LEU A 222 -19.37 -45.30 23.96
C LEU A 222 -19.70 -44.39 22.77
N GLY A 223 -19.52 -44.76 21.51
CA GLY A 223 -19.06 -45.97 20.83
C GLY A 223 -18.91 -45.63 19.34
N GLY A 224 -17.93 -46.19 18.64
CA GLY A 224 -18.16 -47.28 17.67
C GLY A 224 -18.30 -46.72 16.25
N MET A 225 -17.24 -46.70 15.42
CA MET A 225 -16.66 -47.80 14.61
C MET A 225 -17.18 -47.81 13.18
N ALA A 226 -16.22 -48.05 12.26
CA ALA A 226 -16.37 -48.65 10.93
C ALA A 226 -16.95 -47.73 9.83
N ASN A 227 -16.60 -47.83 8.56
CA ASN A 227 -15.50 -48.42 7.80
C ASN A 227 -15.81 -48.08 6.31
N HIS A 228 -14.80 -48.25 5.43
CA HIS A 228 -14.96 -48.63 4.02
C HIS A 228 -15.45 -47.60 2.97
N THR A 229 -14.50 -47.24 2.09
CA THR A 229 -14.50 -47.38 0.61
C THR A 229 -15.78 -47.28 -0.23
N SER A 230 -15.56 -46.65 -1.41
CA SER A 230 -16.26 -46.72 -2.72
C SER A 230 -17.37 -45.67 -2.95
N TRP A 231 -17.24 -44.74 -3.90
CA TRP A 231 -17.33 -44.82 -5.38
C TRP A 231 -18.76 -45.00 -5.91
N CYS A 232 -19.34 -43.88 -6.38
CA CYS A 232 -20.25 -43.68 -7.52
C CYS A 232 -20.60 -42.17 -7.51
N GLY A 233 -20.49 -41.36 -8.56
CA GLY A 233 -20.55 -41.65 -9.98
C GLY A 233 -21.79 -40.97 -10.59
N GLN A 234 -21.56 -39.81 -11.21
CA GLN A 234 -22.23 -39.26 -12.40
C GLN A 234 -23.70 -38.77 -12.43
N LYS A 235 -23.83 -37.63 -13.14
CA LYS A 235 -24.93 -37.14 -14.00
C LYS A 235 -26.25 -36.71 -13.34
N MET A 236 -26.52 -35.41 -13.37
CA MET A 236 -27.21 -34.70 -14.46
C MET A 236 -26.83 -33.22 -14.45
#